data_AF-A0A969EDG9-F1
#
_entry.id   AF-A0A969EDG9-F1
#
_cell.length_a   1.000
_cell.length_b   1.000
_cell.length_c   1.000
_cell.angle_alpha   90.00
_cell.angle_beta   90.00
_cell.angle_gamma   90.00
#
_symmetry.space_group_name_H-M   'P 1'
#
loop_
_entity.id
_entity.type
_entity.pdbx_description
1 polymer ?
#
loop_
_entity_poly.entity_id
_entity_poly.type
_entity_poly.pdbx_seq_one_letter_code
_entity_poly.pdbx_strand_id
1 'polypeptide(L)' 'MQLTKFFYLLSFNSQSITCEIETPPGRWQKILDSADLGWNGPGSSLPTELQSSASVTLTPTSFALYKA' A
#
# COMPACT_ATOMS: atom_id res chain seq x y z
N MET A 1 1.70 17.55 20.44
CA MET A 1 2.51 16.68 19.55
C MET A 1 1.56 15.78 18.80
N GLN A 2 1.55 15.81 17.47
CA GLN A 2 0.72 14.92 16.66
C GLN A 2 1.53 13.63 16.43
N LEU A 3 1.00 12.47 16.83
CA LEU A 3 1.65 11.19 16.55
C LEU A 3 1.60 10.92 15.04
N THR A 4 2.77 10.68 14.44
CA THR A 4 2.85 10.14 13.08
C THR A 4 2.45 8.68 13.11
N LYS A 5 1.60 8.26 12.16
CA LYS A 5 1.18 6.86 12.02
C LYS A 5 1.69 6.30 10.69
N PHE A 6 1.99 5.01 10.70
CA PHE A 6 2.40 4.26 9.52
C PHE A 6 1.48 3.07 9.31
N PHE A 7 1.19 2.77 8.05
CA PHE A 7 0.39 1.63 7.63
C PHE A 7 1.17 0.84 6.58
N TYR A 8 1.30 -0.46 6.82
CA TYR A 8 2.13 -1.35 6.01
C TYR A 8 1.22 -2.34 5.29
N LEU A 9 1.39 -2.47 3.98
CA LEU A 9 0.79 -3.53 3.18
C LEU A 9 1.89 -4.50 2.77
N LEU A 10 1.73 -5.77 3.15
CA LEU A 10 2.66 -6.83 2.79
C LEU A 10 1.89 -7.93 2.05
N SER A 11 2.35 -8.27 0.86
CA SER A 11 1.81 -9.38 0.08
C SER A 11 2.86 -10.45 -0.09
N PHE A 12 2.64 -11.60 0.54
CA PHE A 12 3.48 -12.79 0.36
C PHE A 12 2.83 -13.82 -0.57
N ASN A 13 1.81 -13.40 -1.31
CA ASN A 13 1.15 -14.24 -2.29
C ASN A 13 2.07 -14.49 -3.49
N SER A 14 1.86 -15.62 -4.16
CA SER A 14 2.53 -15.96 -5.42
C SER A 14 1.85 -15.34 -6.65
N GLN A 15 0.65 -14.76 -6.47
CA GLN A 15 -0.15 -14.10 -7.51
C GLN A 15 -0.76 -12.81 -6.97
N SER A 16 -1.12 -11.90 -7.88
CA SER A 16 -1.79 -10.65 -7.52
C SER A 16 -3.15 -10.96 -6.91
N ILE A 17 -3.49 -10.28 -5.82
CA ILE A 17 -4.79 -10.41 -5.16
C ILE A 17 -5.44 -9.04 -5.04
N THR A 18 -6.74 -8.98 -5.30
CA THR A 18 -7.57 -7.81 -4.98
C THR A 18 -8.30 -8.06 -3.67
N CYS A 19 -8.16 -7.13 -2.72
CA CYS A 19 -8.84 -7.20 -1.44
C CYS A 19 -9.32 -5.82 -0.98
N GLU A 20 -10.34 -5.83 -0.14
CA GLU A 20 -10.73 -4.65 0.62
C GLU A 20 -9.78 -4.48 1.80
N ILE A 21 -9.22 -3.28 1.96
CA ILE A 21 -8.40 -2.92 3.10
C ILE A 21 -9.07 -1.83 3.93
N GLU A 22 -9.10 -2.03 5.24
CA GLU A 22 -9.56 -1.04 6.19
C GLU A 22 -8.35 -0.34 6.80
N THR A 23 -8.25 0.97 6.58
CA THR A 23 -7.24 1.81 7.23
C THR A 23 -7.88 2.54 8.41
N PRO A 24 -7.13 2.84 9.49
CA PRO A 24 -7.61 3.73 10.52
C PRO A 24 -7.98 5.10 9.93
N PRO A 25 -8.88 5.87 10.55
CA PRO A 25 -9.24 7.20 10.06
C PRO A 25 -8.00 8.09 9.86
N GLY A 26 -7.87 8.64 8.67
CA GLY A 26 -6.74 9.49 8.30
C GLY A 26 -6.59 9.60 6.79
N ARG A 27 -5.68 10.49 6.37
CA ARG A 27 -5.30 10.66 4.96
C ARG A 27 -3.94 10.00 4.75
N TRP A 28 -3.93 8.79 4.21
CA TRP A 28 -2.73 7.97 4.13
C TRP A 28 -2.01 8.19 2.81
N GLN A 29 -0.84 8.82 2.85
CA GLN A 29 0.00 9.08 1.66
C GLN A 29 1.04 7.98 1.49
N LYS A 30 1.20 7.46 0.27
CA LYS A 30 2.19 6.44 -0.07
C LYS A 30 3.60 7.04 0.04
N ILE A 31 4.46 6.36 0.79
CA ILE A 31 5.87 6.73 1.00
C ILE A 31 6.79 5.81 0.20
N LEU A 32 6.48 4.51 0.18
CA LEU A 32 7.28 3.51 -0.51
C LEU A 32 6.37 2.42 -1.09
N ASP A 33 6.76 1.88 -2.23
CA ASP A 33 6.13 0.76 -2.89
C ASP A 33 7.22 -0.05 -3.59
N SER A 34 7.55 -1.24 -3.07
CA SER A 34 8.62 -2.08 -3.61
C SER A 34 8.28 -2.65 -4.99
N ALA A 35 7.01 -2.61 -5.39
CA ALA A 35 6.57 -3.05 -6.71
C ALA A 35 6.61 -1.92 -7.75
N ASP A 36 6.94 -0.68 -7.38
CA ASP A 36 7.07 0.42 -8.33
C ASP A 36 8.17 0.14 -9.37
N LEU A 37 7.94 0.56 -10.61
CA LEU A 37 8.88 0.42 -11.72
C LEU A 37 10.20 1.15 -11.44
N GLY A 38 10.17 2.25 -10.67
CA GLY A 38 11.38 2.97 -10.25
C GLY A 38 12.34 2.14 -9.39
N TRP A 39 11.84 1.07 -8.76
CA TRP A 39 12.64 0.10 -8.00
C TRP A 39 12.96 -1.17 -8.79
N ASN A 40 12.78 -1.16 -10.12
CA ASN A 40 12.75 -2.35 -10.97
C ASN A 40 11.73 -3.40 -10.49
N GLY A 41 10.67 -2.95 -9.81
CA GLY A 41 9.53 -3.79 -9.48
C GLY A 41 8.72 -4.15 -10.72
N PRO A 42 7.81 -5.13 -10.63
CA PRO A 42 6.99 -5.57 -11.75
C PRO A 42 5.86 -4.58 -12.11
N GLY A 43 5.71 -3.49 -11.36
CA GLY A 43 4.59 -2.55 -11.45
C GLY A 43 3.61 -2.72 -10.29
N SER A 44 2.99 -1.60 -9.91
CA SER A 44 2.00 -1.52 -8.84
C SER A 44 0.83 -0.64 -9.27
N SER A 45 -0.38 -1.06 -8.91
CA SER A 45 -1.60 -0.26 -9.05
C SER A 45 -2.05 0.35 -7.73
N LEU A 46 -1.20 0.29 -6.69
CA LEU A 46 -1.52 0.90 -5.39
C LEU A 46 -1.62 2.42 -5.53
N PRO A 47 -2.70 3.04 -5.03
CA PRO A 47 -2.91 4.47 -5.17
C PRO A 47 -1.88 5.26 -4.37
N THR A 48 -1.62 6.51 -4.78
CA THR A 48 -0.75 7.42 -4.01
C THR A 48 -1.35 7.80 -2.67
N GLU A 49 -2.67 7.67 -2.53
CA GLU A 49 -3.41 7.96 -1.31
C GLU A 49 -4.44 6.86 -1.03
N LEU A 50 -4.49 6.37 0.22
CA LEU A 50 -5.50 5.43 0.67
C LEU A 50 -6.60 6.14 1.46
N GLN A 51 -7.84 5.85 1.07
CA GLN A 51 -9.03 6.23 1.83
C GLN A 51 -9.36 5.17 2.89
N SER A 52 -10.21 5.56 3.84
CA SER A 52 -10.83 4.60 4.77
C SER A 52 -11.72 3.65 3.96
N SER A 53 -11.35 2.37 3.92
CA SER A 53 -11.94 1.33 3.07
C SER A 53 -11.66 1.54 1.58
N ALA A 54 -10.69 0.78 1.06
CA ALA A 54 -10.33 0.81 -0.35
C ALA A 54 -10.15 -0.61 -0.91
N SER A 55 -10.65 -0.82 -2.11
CA SER A 55 -10.33 -2.01 -2.92
C SER A 55 -8.97 -1.82 -3.56
N VAL A 56 -8.00 -2.67 -3.20
CA VAL A 56 -6.63 -2.57 -3.71
C VAL A 56 -6.17 -3.89 -4.29
N THR A 57 -5.35 -3.82 -5.34
CA THR A 57 -4.63 -4.98 -5.86
C THR A 57 -3.21 -4.97 -5.32
N LEU A 58 -2.85 -6.03 -4.60
CA LEU A 58 -1.50 -6.25 -4.10
C LEU A 58 -0.71 -7.11 -5.08
N THR A 59 0.40 -6.58 -5.57
CA THR A 59 1.38 -7.32 -6.38
C THR A 59 2.01 -8.47 -5.57
N PRO A 60 2.40 -9.61 -6.18
CA PRO A 60 3.09 -10.69 -5.50
C PRO A 60 4.37 -10.22 -4.80
N THR A 61 4.68 -10.81 -3.64
CA THR A 61 5.98 -10.63 -2.96
C THR A 61 6.37 -9.15 -2.79
N SER A 62 5.41 -8.31 -2.40
CA SER A 62 5.55 -6.85 -2.40
C SER A 62 5.29 -6.23 -1.03
N PHE A 63 5.82 -5.01 -0.86
CA PHE A 63 5.70 -4.18 0.33
C PHE A 63 5.33 -2.75 -0.06
N ALA A 64 4.37 -2.16 0.64
CA ALA A 64 4.08 -0.73 0.56
C ALA A 64 3.93 -0.09 1.95
N LEU A 65 4.37 1.17 2.05
CA LEU A 65 4.31 1.98 3.26
C LEU A 65 3.50 3.24 3.01
N TYR A 66 2.56 3.52 3.89
CA TYR A 66 1.78 4.75 3.93
C TYR A 66 1.97 5.48 5.25
N LYS A 67 1.85 6.81 5.21
CA LYS A 67 1.92 7.70 6.38
C LYS A 67 0.65 8.55 6.46
N ALA A 68 0.12 8.71 7.67
CA ALA A 68 -0.93 9.68 8.00
C ALA A 68 -0.41 10.75 8.96
#